data_AF-A0A956BVB5-F1
#
_entry.id   AF-A0A956BVB5-F1
#
_cell.length_a   1.000
_cell.length_b   1.000
_cell.length_c   1.000
_cell.angle_alpha   90.00
_cell.angle_beta   90.00
_cell.angle_gamma   90.00
#
_symmetry.space_group_name_H-M   'P 1'
#
loop_
_entity.id
_entity.type
_entity.pdbx_description
1 polymer ?
#
loop_
_entity_poly.entity_id
_entity_poly.type
_entity_poly.pdbx_seq_one_letter_code
_entity_poly.pdbx_strand_id
1 'polypeptide(L)'
;MDTPDLESILARRDLAGAEAARAHVGPHSVFLSNHYWRTQDWVERSLVVHMVQDQRGPHLRSLFNDFLCAPEPASEYSEHVALAKAVCLAQLRGDPSLVAHYQDDREALRRDVEAEVGGTPAPTPVPELLGAPTPVAPPAPAALAALDSPRRSSSGPAQPPDPSTQRLPVVLGALVLLMIIVALVVALQPGWASTQGP
;
A
#
# COMPACT_ATOMS: atom_id res chain seq x y z
N MET A 1 15.42 12.43 -5.70
CA MET A 1 14.52 11.93 -4.66
C MET A 1 14.41 10.44 -4.93
N ASP A 2 14.84 9.61 -3.99
CA ASP A 2 14.81 8.16 -4.17
C ASP A 2 13.36 7.68 -4.16
N THR A 3 12.98 6.86 -5.14
CA THR A 3 11.64 6.27 -5.19
C THR A 3 11.47 5.38 -3.97
N PRO A 4 10.38 5.52 -3.19
CA PRO A 4 10.14 4.67 -2.04
C PRO A 4 10.08 3.20 -2.47
N ASP A 5 10.82 2.34 -1.76
CA ASP A 5 10.79 0.89 -1.98
C ASP A 5 9.48 0.32 -1.40
N LEU A 6 8.47 0.23 -2.27
CA LEU A 6 7.12 -0.21 -1.90
C LEU A 6 7.09 -1.65 -1.36
N GLU A 7 7.94 -2.54 -1.89
CA GLU A 7 8.02 -3.92 -1.41
C GLU A 7 8.55 -3.96 0.02
N SER A 8 9.59 -3.18 0.32
CA SER A 8 10.13 -3.05 1.67
C SER A 8 9.15 -2.41 2.66
N ILE A 9 8.33 -1.46 2.22
CA ILE A 9 7.25 -0.88 3.05
C ILE A 9 6.22 -1.96 3.42
N LEU A 10 5.75 -2.72 2.44
CA LEU A 10 4.77 -3.80 2.65
C LEU A 10 5.34 -4.90 3.54
N ALA A 11 6.55 -5.37 3.26
CA ALA A 11 7.20 -6.44 4.02
C ALA A 11 7.45 -6.05 5.49
N ARG A 12 7.76 -4.79 5.77
CA ARG A 12 7.97 -4.27 7.13
C ARG A 12 6.68 -3.82 7.81
N ARG A 13 5.56 -3.81 7.09
CA ARG A 13 4.26 -3.26 7.53
C ARG A 13 4.39 -1.82 8.05
N ASP A 14 5.17 -1.02 7.32
CA ASP A 14 5.55 0.33 7.71
C ASP A 14 4.45 1.33 7.29
N LEU A 15 3.55 1.65 8.23
CA LEU A 15 2.46 2.60 7.99
C LEU A 15 2.96 4.01 7.64
N ALA A 16 3.98 4.50 8.34
CA ALA A 16 4.56 5.81 8.07
C ALA A 16 5.22 5.85 6.68
N GLY A 17 5.89 4.76 6.30
CA GLY A 17 6.42 4.56 4.95
C GLY A 17 5.32 4.56 3.88
N ALA A 18 4.20 3.88 4.14
CA ALA A 18 3.05 3.86 3.24
C ALA A 18 2.44 5.25 3.04
N GLU A 19 2.32 6.05 4.11
CA GLU A 19 1.84 7.43 4.02
C GLU A 19 2.78 8.32 3.19
N ALA A 20 4.10 8.24 3.45
CA ALA A 20 5.10 8.99 2.69
C ALA A 20 5.15 8.57 1.21
N ALA A 21 4.84 7.31 0.91
CA ALA A 21 4.84 6.79 -0.46
C ALA A 21 3.67 7.31 -1.31
N ARG A 22 2.55 7.76 -0.72
CA ARG A 22 1.31 8.17 -1.43
C ARG A 22 1.54 9.10 -2.62
N ALA A 23 2.42 10.09 -2.46
CA ALA A 23 2.74 11.07 -3.49
C ALA A 23 3.39 10.45 -4.75
N HIS A 24 3.95 9.24 -4.63
CA HIS A 24 4.69 8.55 -5.69
C HIS A 24 3.92 7.37 -6.31
N VAL A 25 2.71 7.07 -5.82
CA VAL A 25 1.99 5.82 -6.15
C VAL A 25 1.41 5.79 -7.56
N GLY A 26 1.21 6.93 -8.23
CA GLY A 26 0.54 7.01 -9.54
C GLY A 26 0.99 5.94 -10.55
N PRO A 27 2.28 5.90 -10.96
CA PRO A 27 2.81 4.87 -11.87
C PRO A 27 2.73 3.43 -11.34
N HIS A 28 2.62 3.25 -10.02
CA HIS A 28 2.66 1.96 -9.34
C HIS A 28 1.28 1.42 -8.92
N SER A 29 0.20 2.16 -9.19
CA SER A 29 -1.15 1.77 -8.74
C SER A 29 -1.60 0.40 -9.26
N VAL A 30 -1.18 0.00 -10.46
CA VAL A 30 -1.45 -1.33 -11.03
C VAL A 30 -0.71 -2.43 -10.26
N PHE A 31 0.58 -2.21 -9.94
CA PHE A 31 1.37 -3.13 -9.14
C PHE A 31 0.75 -3.34 -7.75
N LEU A 32 0.38 -2.24 -7.08
CA LEU A 32 -0.25 -2.29 -5.76
C LEU A 32 -1.62 -2.97 -5.80
N SER A 33 -2.43 -2.70 -6.84
CA SER A 33 -3.71 -3.39 -7.03
C SER A 33 -3.50 -4.90 -7.20
N ASN A 34 -2.48 -5.31 -7.95
CA ASN A 34 -2.14 -6.73 -8.09
C ASN A 34 -1.65 -7.36 -6.78
N HIS A 35 -0.87 -6.63 -5.98
CA HIS A 35 -0.44 -7.08 -4.64
C HIS A 35 -1.65 -7.30 -3.73
N TYR A 36 -2.58 -6.34 -3.68
CA TYR A 36 -3.80 -6.39 -2.88
C TYR A 36 -4.59 -7.68 -3.08
N TRP A 37 -4.81 -8.08 -4.34
CA TRP A 37 -5.59 -9.28 -4.66
C TRP A 37 -4.84 -10.60 -4.41
N ARG A 38 -3.50 -10.57 -4.38
CA ARG A 38 -2.68 -11.77 -4.14
C ARG A 38 -2.49 -12.05 -2.65
N THR A 39 -2.35 -11.01 -1.84
CA THR A 39 -2.16 -11.17 -0.40
C THR A 39 -3.48 -11.53 0.29
N GLN A 40 -3.40 -12.42 1.28
CA GLN A 40 -4.53 -12.74 2.17
C GLN A 40 -4.45 -11.97 3.50
N ASP A 41 -3.37 -11.23 3.73
CA ASP A 41 -3.16 -10.46 4.94
C ASP A 41 -3.89 -9.11 4.86
N TRP A 42 -4.86 -8.91 5.75
CA TRP A 42 -5.62 -7.67 5.83
C TRP A 42 -4.77 -6.45 6.22
N VAL A 43 -3.66 -6.65 6.94
CA VAL A 43 -2.73 -5.54 7.27
C VAL A 43 -2.00 -5.08 6.01
N GLU A 44 -1.55 -5.99 5.15
CA GLU A 44 -0.95 -5.59 3.87
C GLU A 44 -1.97 -4.93 2.95
N ARG A 45 -3.20 -5.45 2.91
CA ARG A 45 -4.30 -4.85 2.14
C ARG A 45 -4.61 -3.42 2.59
N SER A 46 -4.63 -3.15 3.90
CA SER A 46 -4.86 -1.80 4.42
C SER A 46 -3.74 -0.83 4.06
N LEU A 47 -2.48 -1.29 4.09
CA LEU A 47 -1.34 -0.48 3.64
C LEU A 47 -1.43 -0.13 2.16
N VAL A 48 -1.82 -1.09 1.31
CA VAL A 48 -2.08 -0.83 -0.10
C VAL A 48 -3.15 0.24 -0.27
N VAL A 49 -4.28 0.11 0.43
CA VAL A 49 -5.37 1.10 0.38
C VAL A 49 -4.86 2.47 0.78
N HIS A 50 -4.12 2.58 1.88
CA HIS A 50 -3.52 3.84 2.31
C HIS A 50 -2.59 4.47 1.28
N MET A 51 -1.81 3.66 0.56
CA MET A 51 -0.94 4.14 -0.51
C MET A 51 -1.73 4.66 -1.72
N VAL A 52 -2.83 3.99 -2.09
CA VAL A 52 -3.60 4.33 -3.31
C VAL A 52 -4.76 5.30 -3.07
N GLN A 53 -5.07 5.68 -1.83
CA GLN A 53 -6.30 6.41 -1.49
C GLN A 53 -6.44 7.81 -2.11
N ASP A 54 -5.34 8.44 -2.55
CA ASP A 54 -5.37 9.72 -3.29
C ASP A 54 -5.54 9.55 -4.80
N GLN A 55 -5.37 8.33 -5.28
CA GLN A 55 -5.43 8.03 -6.71
C GLN A 55 -6.89 7.90 -7.15
N ARG A 56 -7.13 8.25 -8.41
CA ARG A 56 -8.42 8.05 -9.06
C ARG A 56 -8.23 7.11 -10.25
N GLY A 57 -9.09 6.10 -10.34
CA GLY A 57 -9.08 5.18 -11.46
C GLY A 57 -10.19 4.15 -11.35
N PRO A 58 -10.76 3.70 -12.49
CA PRO A 58 -11.82 2.70 -12.49
C PRO A 58 -11.38 1.38 -11.86
N HIS A 59 -10.08 1.04 -11.95
CA HIS A 59 -9.51 -0.17 -11.37
C HIS A 59 -9.48 -0.16 -9.83
N LEU A 60 -9.46 1.02 -9.19
CA LEU A 60 -9.44 1.15 -7.74
C LEU A 60 -10.83 0.95 -7.11
N ARG A 61 -11.91 1.13 -7.89
CA ARG A 61 -13.28 0.97 -7.39
C ARG A 61 -13.53 -0.41 -6.79
N SER A 62 -13.07 -1.47 -7.47
CA SER A 62 -13.22 -2.84 -6.98
C SER A 62 -12.43 -3.08 -5.68
N LEU A 63 -11.23 -2.49 -5.58
CA LEU A 63 -10.37 -2.60 -4.41
C LEU A 63 -11.02 -1.88 -3.21
N PHE A 64 -11.53 -0.67 -3.41
CA PHE A 64 -12.23 0.08 -2.37
C PHE A 64 -13.49 -0.64 -1.88
N ASN A 65 -14.30 -1.19 -2.79
CA ASN A 65 -15.48 -1.98 -2.42
C ASN A 65 -15.12 -3.22 -1.59
N ASP A 66 -14.09 -3.98 -1.98
CA ASP A 66 -13.63 -5.14 -1.19
C ASP A 66 -13.11 -4.71 0.19
N PHE A 67 -12.39 -3.59 0.25
CA PHE A 67 -11.86 -3.09 1.52
C PHE A 67 -12.94 -2.60 2.48
N LEU A 68 -14.09 -2.15 2.00
CA LEU A 68 -15.23 -1.83 2.88
C LEU A 68 -15.71 -3.06 3.67
N CYS A 69 -15.57 -4.26 3.08
CA CYS A 69 -15.85 -5.53 3.73
C CYS A 69 -14.74 -6.01 4.68
N ALA A 70 -13.63 -5.26 4.80
CA ALA A 70 -12.53 -5.64 5.67
C ALA A 70 -13.02 -5.83 7.13
N PRO A 71 -12.59 -6.90 7.81
CA PRO A 71 -12.93 -7.09 9.20
C PRO A 71 -12.35 -5.93 10.03
N GLU A 72 -13.12 -5.47 11.02
CA GLU A 72 -12.60 -4.50 11.99
C GLU A 72 -11.48 -5.17 12.81
N PRO A 73 -10.24 -4.66 12.78
CA PRO A 73 -9.18 -5.25 13.57
C PRO A 73 -9.44 -4.97 15.06
N ALA A 74 -9.19 -5.96 15.92
CA ALA A 74 -9.38 -5.84 17.37
C ALA A 74 -8.28 -5.01 18.08
N SER A 75 -7.40 -4.32 17.34
CA SER A 75 -6.13 -3.76 17.82
C SER A 75 -5.95 -2.27 17.46
N GLU A 76 -4.76 -1.74 17.75
CA GLU A 76 -4.26 -0.38 17.44
C GLU A 76 -4.48 0.10 15.99
N TYR A 77 -4.74 -0.80 15.04
CA TYR A 77 -5.02 -0.47 13.65
C TYR A 77 -6.50 -0.12 13.38
N SER A 78 -7.38 -0.24 14.37
CA SER A 78 -8.83 0.04 14.23
C SER A 78 -9.10 1.46 13.75
N GLU A 79 -8.36 2.44 14.27
CA GLU A 79 -8.56 3.83 13.87
C GLU A 79 -8.20 4.06 12.40
N HIS A 80 -7.02 3.58 12.00
CA HIS A 80 -6.50 3.68 10.64
C HIS A 80 -7.39 2.96 9.62
N VAL A 81 -7.85 1.74 9.94
CA VAL A 81 -8.72 0.97 9.04
C VAL A 81 -10.03 1.72 8.81
N ALA A 82 -10.66 2.24 9.84
CA ALA A 82 -11.92 2.94 9.62
C ALA A 82 -11.73 4.35 9.01
N LEU A 83 -10.60 5.03 9.22
CA LEU A 83 -10.26 6.22 8.42
C LEU A 83 -10.07 5.86 6.92
N ALA A 84 -9.39 4.74 6.63
CA ALA A 84 -9.26 4.25 5.26
C ALA A 84 -10.62 3.88 4.65
N LYS A 85 -11.54 3.27 5.41
CA LYS A 85 -12.92 3.02 4.96
C LYS A 85 -13.68 4.32 4.67
N ALA A 86 -13.51 5.36 5.50
CA ALA A 86 -14.08 6.68 5.25
C ALA A 86 -13.58 7.26 3.93
N VAL A 87 -12.28 7.16 3.63
CA VAL A 87 -11.71 7.62 2.36
C VAL A 87 -12.22 6.79 1.18
N CYS A 88 -12.32 5.46 1.33
CA CYS A 88 -12.92 4.59 0.32
C CYS A 88 -14.35 5.02 -0.02
N LEU A 89 -15.21 5.21 0.98
CA LEU A 89 -16.59 5.68 0.77
C LEU A 89 -16.64 7.05 0.09
N ALA A 90 -15.84 8.00 0.54
CA ALA A 90 -15.73 9.33 -0.06
C ALA A 90 -15.34 9.26 -1.55
N GLN A 91 -14.36 8.41 -1.89
CA GLN A 91 -13.95 8.19 -3.29
C GLN A 91 -15.05 7.51 -4.11
N LEU A 92 -15.73 6.50 -3.56
CA LEU A 92 -16.79 5.76 -4.24
C LEU A 92 -18.03 6.60 -4.56
N ARG A 93 -18.36 7.53 -3.65
CA ARG A 93 -19.49 8.47 -3.77
C ARG A 93 -19.11 9.79 -4.46
N GLY A 94 -17.82 10.07 -4.59
CA GLY A 94 -17.32 11.31 -5.18
C GLY A 94 -17.46 12.53 -4.27
N ASP A 95 -17.52 12.34 -2.96
CA ASP A 95 -17.68 13.41 -1.97
C ASP A 95 -16.57 13.37 -0.90
N PRO A 96 -15.53 14.21 -1.02
CA PRO A 96 -14.42 14.26 -0.07
C PRO A 96 -14.82 14.83 1.30
N SER A 97 -15.94 15.56 1.40
CA SER A 97 -16.38 16.15 2.68
C SER A 97 -16.82 15.08 3.69
N LEU A 98 -17.18 13.89 3.20
CA LEU A 98 -17.53 12.74 4.02
C LEU A 98 -16.39 12.29 4.94
N VAL A 99 -15.12 12.46 4.54
CA VAL A 99 -13.98 12.07 5.39
C VAL A 99 -13.98 12.86 6.70
N ALA A 100 -14.19 14.18 6.62
CA ALA A 100 -14.28 15.03 7.81
C ALA A 100 -15.52 14.68 8.65
N HIS A 101 -16.66 14.40 8.01
CA HIS A 101 -17.87 13.96 8.72
C HIS A 101 -17.64 12.68 9.54
N TYR A 102 -16.96 11.69 8.97
CA TYR A 102 -16.72 10.40 9.63
C TYR A 102 -15.60 10.42 10.68
N GLN A 103 -14.78 11.48 10.72
CA GLN A 103 -13.83 11.68 11.82
C GLN A 103 -14.57 11.93 13.14
N ASP A 104 -15.67 12.68 13.10
CA ASP A 104 -16.46 13.03 14.28
C ASP A 104 -17.58 12.02 14.59
N ASP A 105 -18.05 11.25 13.59
CA ASP A 105 -19.14 10.29 13.76
C ASP A 105 -18.80 8.91 13.17
N ARG A 106 -18.22 8.04 14.01
CA ARG A 106 -17.85 6.67 13.65
C ARG A 106 -19.04 5.75 13.46
N GLU A 107 -20.15 6.06 14.11
CA GLU A 107 -21.38 5.26 14.00
C GLU A 107 -22.10 5.55 12.68
N ALA A 108 -22.04 6.81 12.21
CA ALA A 108 -22.44 7.16 10.86
C ALA A 108 -21.59 6.43 9.81
N LEU A 109 -20.27 6.40 9.98
CA LEU A 109 -19.39 5.63 9.10
C LEU A 109 -19.80 4.15 9.05
N ARG A 110 -19.99 3.51 10.21
CA ARG A 110 -20.38 2.09 10.28
C ARG A 110 -21.68 1.82 9.52
N ARG A 111 -22.70 2.64 9.75
CA ARG A 111 -24.01 2.53 9.08
C ARG A 111 -23.90 2.68 7.57
N ASP A 112 -23.11 3.64 7.11
CA ASP A 112 -22.92 3.91 5.69
C ASP A 112 -22.10 2.82 4.99
N VAL A 113 -21.10 2.26 5.67
CA VAL A 113 -20.36 1.07 5.19
C VAL A 113 -21.31 -0.13 5.08
N GLU A 114 -22.13 -0.38 6.10
CA GLU A 114 -23.14 -1.46 6.08
C GLU A 114 -24.15 -1.28 4.95
N ALA A 115 -24.61 -0.05 4.70
CA ALA A 115 -25.51 0.26 3.60
C ALA A 115 -24.86 0.04 2.23
N GLU A 116 -23.60 0.45 2.06
CA GLU A 116 -22.85 0.27 0.80
C GLU A 116 -22.59 -1.21 0.50
N VAL A 117 -22.14 -1.97 1.51
CA VAL A 117 -21.85 -3.40 1.39
C VAL A 117 -23.14 -4.22 1.25
N GLY A 118 -24.17 -3.92 2.05
CA GLY A 118 -25.45 -4.64 2.04
C GLY A 118 -26.36 -4.29 0.86
N GLY A 119 -26.18 -3.12 0.25
CA GLY A 119 -26.91 -2.68 -0.94
C GLY A 119 -26.29 -3.14 -2.27
N THR A 120 -25.06 -3.64 -2.25
CA THR A 120 -24.40 -4.17 -3.45
C THR A 120 -24.91 -5.59 -3.70
N PRO A 121 -25.63 -5.88 -4.81
CA PRO A 121 -25.93 -7.26 -5.15
C PRO A 121 -24.61 -8.02 -5.26
N ALA A 122 -24.56 -9.22 -4.68
CA ALA A 122 -23.37 -10.09 -4.67
C ALA A 122 -22.66 -9.99 -6.04
N PRO A 123 -21.32 -9.79 -6.07
CA PRO A 123 -20.61 -9.63 -7.33
C PRO A 123 -21.05 -10.76 -8.24
N THR A 124 -21.70 -10.41 -9.36
CA THR A 124 -22.04 -11.40 -10.35
C THR A 124 -20.72 -12.08 -10.66
N PRO A 125 -20.58 -13.40 -10.44
CA PRO A 125 -19.33 -14.08 -10.74
C PRO A 125 -19.02 -13.69 -12.17
N VAL A 126 -17.88 -13.03 -12.37
CA VAL A 126 -17.35 -12.79 -13.71
C VAL A 126 -17.43 -14.16 -14.36
N PRO A 127 -18.22 -14.35 -15.43
CA PRO A 127 -18.27 -15.63 -16.10
C PRO A 127 -16.83 -15.98 -16.37
N GLU A 128 -16.39 -17.07 -15.74
CA GLU A 128 -15.11 -17.67 -16.00
C GLU A 128 -15.08 -17.83 -17.51
N LEU A 129 -14.29 -16.99 -18.19
CA LEU A 129 -13.93 -17.17 -19.58
C LEU A 129 -13.00 -18.40 -19.64
N LEU A 130 -13.51 -19.55 -19.18
CA LEU A 130 -13.13 -20.89 -19.59
C LEU A 130 -13.59 -21.08 -21.05
N GLY A 131 -13.12 -20.18 -21.91
CA GLY A 131 -12.76 -20.60 -23.25
C GLY A 131 -11.54 -21.49 -23.05
N ALA A 132 -11.78 -22.80 -22.98
CA ALA A 132 -10.72 -23.79 -23.08
C ALA A 132 -9.77 -23.36 -24.22
N PRO A 133 -8.43 -23.38 -24.01
CA PRO A 133 -7.52 -23.18 -25.13
C PRO A 133 -7.85 -24.25 -26.16
N THR A 134 -8.36 -23.83 -27.32
CA THR A 134 -8.47 -24.75 -28.45
C THR A 134 -7.04 -25.22 -28.74
N PRO A 135 -6.75 -26.52 -28.73
CA PRO A 135 -5.41 -27.01 -29.06
C PRO A 135 -5.15 -26.66 -30.52
N VAL A 136 -4.37 -25.60 -30.75
CA VAL A 136 -3.82 -25.31 -32.07
C VAL A 136 -2.80 -26.41 -32.34
N ALA A 137 -3.16 -27.30 -33.26
CA ALA A 137 -2.28 -28.34 -33.74
C ALA A 137 -0.98 -27.72 -34.26
N PRO A 138 0.20 -28.29 -33.93
CA PRO A 138 1.46 -27.83 -34.49
C PRO A 138 1.46 -28.07 -36.01
N PRO A 139 1.86 -27.08 -36.85
CA PRO A 139 2.12 -27.37 -38.25
C PRO A 139 3.31 -28.34 -38.35
N ALA A 140 3.11 -29.40 -39.13
CA ALA A 140 4.10 -30.45 -39.39
C ALA A 140 5.38 -29.90 -40.07
N PRO A 141 6.54 -30.53 -39.85
CA PRO A 141 7.83 -30.04 -40.31
C PRO A 141 8.11 -30.50 -41.75
N ALA A 142 8.44 -29.57 -42.64
CA ALA A 142 9.12 -29.87 -43.90
C ALA A 142 10.04 -28.71 -44.33
N ALA A 143 11.25 -29.08 -44.76
CA ALA A 143 12.37 -28.27 -45.27
C ALA A 143 13.10 -27.42 -44.20
N LEU A 144 14.27 -27.79 -43.65
CA LEU A 144 15.47 -28.33 -44.30
C LEU A 144 15.85 -27.52 -45.55
N ALA A 145 16.55 -26.40 -45.33
CA ALA A 145 17.76 -25.99 -46.07
C ALA A 145 17.93 -24.45 -46.09
N ALA A 146 18.83 -23.94 -45.25
CA ALA A 146 19.79 -22.86 -45.55
C ALA A 146 20.54 -22.57 -44.24
N LEU A 147 21.67 -23.24 -44.00
CA LEU A 147 23.01 -22.80 -44.39
C LEU A 147 23.57 -21.68 -43.51
N ASP A 148 24.58 -22.10 -42.74
CA ASP A 148 25.83 -21.39 -42.44
C ASP A 148 25.86 -20.17 -41.51
N SER A 149 26.32 -20.43 -40.26
CA SER A 149 27.57 -19.94 -39.62
C SER A 149 27.85 -18.41 -39.50
N PRO A 150 28.71 -17.91 -38.56
CA PRO A 150 29.55 -18.60 -37.56
C PRO A 150 29.51 -18.03 -36.11
N ARG A 151 30.10 -18.82 -35.20
CA ARG A 151 30.55 -18.48 -33.82
C ARG A 151 31.31 -17.16 -33.73
N ARG A 152 31.02 -16.39 -32.67
CA ARG A 152 32.02 -15.53 -32.00
C ARG A 152 31.94 -15.69 -30.49
N SER A 153 33.05 -16.17 -29.92
CA SER A 153 33.39 -16.06 -28.50
C SER A 153 33.79 -14.63 -28.17
N SER A 154 33.36 -14.12 -27.01
CA SER A 154 34.04 -13.05 -26.26
C SER A 154 33.50 -13.05 -24.82
N SER A 155 34.28 -13.53 -23.84
CA SER A 155 34.95 -12.74 -22.78
C SER A 155 34.01 -11.87 -21.89
N GLY A 156 33.96 -12.18 -20.59
CA GLY A 156 33.21 -11.45 -19.53
C GLY A 156 33.77 -10.05 -19.21
N PRO A 157 33.60 -9.47 -17.99
CA PRO A 157 33.11 -10.00 -16.70
C PRO A 157 32.10 -9.07 -15.96
N ALA A 158 31.62 -9.45 -14.76
CA ALA A 158 31.36 -8.51 -13.64
C ALA A 158 31.07 -9.28 -12.33
N GLN A 159 31.93 -9.05 -11.34
CA GLN A 159 31.81 -9.52 -9.97
C GLN A 159 30.86 -8.60 -9.19
N PRO A 160 29.89 -9.11 -8.40
CA PRO A 160 29.04 -8.27 -7.58
C PRO A 160 29.83 -7.66 -6.40
N PRO A 161 29.52 -6.42 -5.98
CA PRO A 161 30.16 -5.79 -4.84
C PRO A 161 29.71 -6.40 -3.51
N ASP A 162 30.66 -6.42 -2.58
CA ASP A 162 30.59 -6.92 -1.21
C ASP A 162 29.61 -6.07 -0.35
N PRO A 163 28.61 -6.66 0.34
CA PRO A 163 27.62 -5.90 1.13
C PRO A 163 28.12 -5.45 2.51
N SER A 164 29.41 -5.51 2.79
CA SER A 164 29.97 -5.34 4.14
C SER A 164 30.52 -3.93 4.43
N THR A 165 29.88 -2.85 3.97
CA THR A 165 30.25 -1.49 4.43
C THR A 165 29.12 -0.46 4.26
N GLN A 166 28.05 -0.53 5.06
CA GLN A 166 27.15 0.63 5.29
C GLN A 166 26.14 0.37 6.42
N ARG A 167 26.64 0.19 7.64
CA ARG A 167 25.85 0.38 8.86
C ARG A 167 26.68 1.26 9.76
N LEU A 168 26.36 2.56 9.80
CA LEU A 168 26.73 3.57 10.82
C LEU A 168 26.62 4.97 10.17
N PRO A 169 25.39 5.49 9.93
CA PRO A 169 25.05 6.75 10.61
C PRO A 169 23.59 6.92 11.06
N VAL A 170 22.70 5.94 10.82
CA VAL A 170 21.25 6.11 11.11
C VAL A 170 20.94 6.16 12.62
N VAL A 171 21.72 5.45 13.44
CA VAL A 171 21.50 5.39 14.90
C VAL A 171 21.78 6.73 15.58
N LEU A 172 22.72 7.53 15.05
CA LEU A 172 23.05 8.84 15.63
C LEU A 172 21.94 9.87 15.39
N GLY A 173 21.32 9.84 14.21
CA GLY A 173 20.22 10.75 13.85
C GLY A 173 18.97 10.55 14.71
N ALA A 174 18.62 9.30 14.99
CA ALA A 174 17.46 8.97 15.85
C ALA A 174 17.65 9.45 17.30
N LEU A 175 18.87 9.35 17.84
CA LEU A 175 19.20 9.83 19.19
C LEU A 175 19.11 11.35 19.33
N VAL A 176 19.56 12.10 18.32
CA VAL A 176 19.47 13.56 18.31
C VAL A 176 18.01 14.01 18.22
N LEU A 177 17.21 13.37 17.37
CA LEU A 177 15.79 13.70 17.24
C LEU A 177 15.03 13.42 18.55
N LEU A 178 15.31 12.29 19.21
CA LEU A 178 14.72 11.95 20.51
C LEU A 178 15.05 12.99 21.59
N MET A 179 16.32 13.42 21.67
CA MET A 179 16.76 14.46 22.61
C MET A 179 16.02 15.79 22.40
N ILE A 180 15.80 16.19 21.14
CA ILE A 180 15.07 17.42 20.80
C ILE A 180 13.61 17.33 21.25
N ILE A 181 12.94 16.20 20.98
CA ILE A 181 11.54 15.99 21.37
C ILE A 181 11.40 16.05 22.90
N VAL A 182 12.30 15.38 23.64
CA VAL A 182 12.28 15.40 25.12
C VAL A 182 12.47 16.82 25.65
N ALA A 183 13.43 17.58 25.11
CA ALA A 183 13.65 18.97 25.50
C ALA A 183 12.42 19.86 25.23
N LEU A 184 11.75 19.66 24.09
CA LEU A 184 10.56 20.40 23.72
C LEU A 184 9.39 20.09 24.67
N VAL A 185 9.18 18.81 24.99
CA VAL A 185 8.14 18.38 25.93
C VAL A 185 8.39 18.99 27.31
N VAL A 186 9.63 18.97 27.81
CA VAL A 186 9.99 19.58 29.11
C VAL A 186 9.76 21.10 29.09
N ALA A 187 10.13 21.79 28.01
CA ALA A 187 9.92 23.24 27.88
C ALA A 187 8.44 23.62 27.78
N LEU A 188 7.60 22.72 27.25
CA LEU A 188 6.16 22.92 27.07
C LEU A 188 5.33 22.51 28.30
N GLN A 189 5.90 21.88 29.32
CA GLN A 189 5.19 21.62 30.58
C GLN A 189 5.01 22.93 31.36
N PRO A 190 3.80 23.49 31.48
CA PRO A 190 3.56 24.69 32.25
C PRO A 190 3.44 24.29 33.72
N GLY A 191 4.50 24.54 34.49
CA GLY A 191 4.37 24.69 35.94
C GLY A 191 5.19 23.72 36.79
N TRP A 192 6.42 24.12 37.10
CA TRP A 192 7.08 23.77 38.37
C TRP A 192 7.74 24.99 39.04
N ALA A 193 7.51 26.20 38.52
CA ALA A 193 8.01 27.44 39.11
C ALA A 193 6.94 28.08 40.01
N SER A 194 6.52 27.41 41.08
CA SER A 194 5.75 28.03 42.19
C SER A 194 5.61 27.08 43.37
N THR A 195 6.59 27.08 44.28
CA THR A 195 6.42 27.27 45.74
C THR A 195 7.75 27.01 46.47
N GLN A 196 8.58 28.05 46.56
CA GLN A 196 9.36 28.27 47.78
C GLN A 196 9.00 29.67 48.26
N GLY A 197 8.13 29.71 49.26
CA GLY A 197 7.88 30.87 50.10
C GLY A 197 8.43 30.60 51.50
N PRO A 198 8.85 31.65 52.22
CA PRO A 198 9.91 31.67 53.24
C PRO A 198 9.66 30.85 54.51
#